data_AF-A0A395W7B1-F1
#
_entry.id   AF-A0A395W7B1-F1
#
_cell.length_a   1.000
_cell.length_b   1.000
_cell.length_c   1.000
_cell.angle_alpha   90.00
_cell.angle_beta   90.00
_cell.angle_gamma   90.00
#
_symmetry.space_group_name_H-M   'P 1'
#
loop_
_entity.id
_entity.type
_entity.pdbx_description
1 polymer ?
#
loop_
_entity_poly.entity_id
_entity_poly.type
_entity_poly.pdbx_seq_one_letter_code
_entity_poly.pdbx_strand_id
1 'polypeptide(L)'
;MKILRLIDQCIDSFEKRIFLFIFFLCLYWLWQNVWQLILFGKLFFVTNYESLFHIQSTLSMYQSSVFIRILYYVISNPTLNIFKLISCIKLIDILAIAGVILLIKKFRIVVIFNGIKYVWGLFWVVKALNSKSVYLVISCLKWLSLGLFISMLIVSIVLLYTLSKMIANYDDFVHEL
;
A
#
# COMPACT_ATOMS: atom_id res chain seq x y z
N MET A 1 -16.67 -14.91 28.00
CA MET A 1 -15.67 -15.90 28.48
C MET A 1 -15.08 -16.78 27.37
N LYS A 2 -15.88 -17.33 26.42
CA LYS A 2 -15.35 -18.13 25.29
C LYS A 2 -14.34 -17.38 24.40
N ILE A 3 -14.60 -16.11 24.09
CA ILE A 3 -13.71 -15.27 23.27
C ILE A 3 -12.37 -15.02 23.98
N LEU A 4 -12.39 -14.75 25.28
CA LEU A 4 -11.16 -14.57 26.08
C LEU A 4 -10.30 -15.84 26.13
N ARG A 5 -10.90 -17.02 26.30
CA ARG A 5 -10.16 -18.29 26.25
C ARG A 5 -9.56 -18.59 24.87
N LEU A 6 -10.25 -18.23 23.79
CA LEU A 6 -9.72 -18.35 22.43
C LEU A 6 -8.54 -17.39 22.18
N ILE A 7 -8.59 -16.18 22.75
CA ILE A 7 -7.48 -15.22 22.70
C ILE A 7 -6.28 -15.76 23.50
N ASP A 8 -6.49 -16.29 24.71
CA ASP A 8 -5.42 -16.89 25.51
C ASP A 8 -4.75 -18.07 24.77
N GLN A 9 -5.53 -18.99 24.18
CA GLN A 9 -4.99 -20.12 23.40
C GLN A 9 -4.20 -19.70 22.15
N CYS A 10 -4.49 -18.51 21.61
CA CYS A 10 -3.79 -17.93 20.46
C CYS A 10 -2.50 -17.18 20.88
N ILE A 11 -2.34 -16.87 22.17
CA ILE A 11 -1.19 -16.13 22.74
C ILE A 11 -0.23 -17.07 23.52
N ASP A 12 -0.66 -18.30 23.74
CA ASP A 12 -0.01 -19.28 24.62
C ASP A 12 1.43 -19.68 24.23
N SER A 13 1.75 -19.62 22.92
CA SER A 13 3.11 -19.90 22.40
C SER A 13 3.76 -18.66 21.78
N PHE A 14 5.10 -18.62 21.80
CA PHE A 14 5.89 -17.59 21.13
C PHE A 14 5.62 -17.56 19.61
N GLU A 15 5.55 -18.72 18.96
CA GLU A 15 5.28 -18.84 17.51
C GLU A 15 3.90 -18.27 17.15
N LYS A 16 2.89 -18.57 17.98
CA LYS A 16 1.52 -18.06 17.79
C LYS A 16 1.43 -16.53 17.95
N ARG A 17 2.21 -15.95 18.87
CA ARG A 17 2.31 -14.49 19.04
C ARG A 17 2.98 -13.82 17.84
N ILE A 18 4.04 -14.41 17.28
CA ILE A 18 4.67 -13.90 16.06
C ILE A 18 3.70 -14.01 14.89
N PHE A 19 2.99 -15.13 14.73
CA PHE A 19 1.97 -15.30 13.70
C PHE A 19 0.91 -14.18 13.77
N LEU A 20 0.37 -13.93 14.97
CA LEU A 20 -0.64 -12.89 15.20
C LEU A 20 -0.09 -11.50 14.85
N PHE A 21 1.17 -11.23 15.22
CA PHE A 21 1.85 -9.99 14.87
C PHE A 21 2.00 -9.82 13.35
N ILE A 22 2.47 -10.84 12.64
CA ILE A 22 2.58 -10.84 11.18
C ILE A 22 1.21 -10.67 10.51
N PHE A 23 0.17 -11.33 11.04
CA PHE A 23 -1.20 -11.17 10.56
C PHE A 23 -1.68 -9.73 10.65
N PHE A 24 -1.46 -9.05 11.79
CA PHE A 24 -1.80 -7.63 11.94
C PHE A 24 -1.01 -6.73 10.99
N LEU A 25 0.26 -7.02 10.75
CA LEU A 25 1.07 -6.30 9.77
C LEU A 25 0.54 -6.47 8.33
N CYS A 26 0.10 -7.67 7.96
CA CYS A 26 -0.54 -7.92 6.67
C CYS A 26 -1.89 -7.20 6.54
N LEU A 27 -2.71 -7.17 7.60
CA LEU A 27 -3.95 -6.39 7.62
C LEU A 27 -3.69 -4.89 7.49
N TYR A 28 -2.68 -4.36 8.19
CA TYR A 28 -2.24 -2.98 8.02
C TYR A 28 -1.85 -2.71 6.57
N TRP A 29 -1.10 -3.59 5.93
CA TRP A 29 -0.70 -3.45 4.53
C TRP A 29 -1.89 -3.53 3.56
N LEU A 30 -2.87 -4.40 3.83
CA LEU A 30 -4.13 -4.43 3.08
C LEU A 30 -4.85 -3.08 3.17
N TRP A 31 -4.93 -2.53 4.37
CA TRP A 31 -5.54 -1.22 4.62
C TRP A 31 -4.84 -0.09 3.86
N GLN A 32 -3.51 -0.11 3.78
CA GLN A 32 -2.73 0.81 2.95
C GLN A 32 -3.17 0.75 1.47
N ASN A 33 -3.33 -0.46 0.92
CA ASN A 33 -3.70 -0.67 -0.47
C ASN A 33 -5.12 -0.19 -0.77
N VAL A 34 -6.06 -0.37 0.16
CA VAL A 34 -7.45 0.10 0.02
C VAL A 34 -7.50 1.62 -0.15
N TRP A 35 -6.76 2.38 0.68
CA TRP A 35 -6.72 3.84 0.53
C TRP A 35 -6.13 4.29 -0.80
N GLN A 36 -5.11 3.57 -1.29
CA GLN A 36 -4.53 3.86 -2.60
C GLN A 36 -5.50 3.55 -3.74
N LEU A 37 -6.25 2.45 -3.65
CA LEU A 37 -7.30 2.12 -4.63
C LEU A 37 -8.37 3.21 -4.70
N ILE A 38 -8.83 3.71 -3.56
CA ILE A 38 -9.84 4.80 -3.52
C ILE A 38 -9.30 6.05 -4.19
N LEU A 39 -8.04 6.43 -3.90
CA LEU A 39 -7.41 7.60 -4.50
C LEU A 39 -7.24 7.44 -6.02
N PHE A 40 -6.74 6.31 -6.50
CA PHE A 40 -6.57 6.06 -7.93
C PHE A 40 -7.90 5.98 -8.67
N GLY A 41 -8.93 5.39 -8.05
CA GLY A 41 -10.29 5.43 -8.57
C GLY A 41 -10.75 6.87 -8.83
N LYS A 42 -10.55 7.78 -7.85
CA LYS A 42 -10.89 9.20 -8.01
C LYS A 42 -10.03 9.90 -9.07
N LEU A 43 -8.73 9.62 -9.13
CA LEU A 43 -7.82 10.22 -10.12
C LEU A 43 -8.20 9.87 -11.56
N PHE A 44 -8.82 8.72 -11.80
CA PHE A 44 -9.29 8.34 -13.13
C PHE A 44 -10.40 9.27 -13.67
N PHE A 45 -11.28 9.75 -12.78
CA PHE A 45 -12.39 10.65 -13.12
C PHE A 45 -11.99 12.12 -13.23
N VAL A 46 -10.70 12.46 -13.08
CA VAL A 46 -10.20 13.83 -13.28
C VAL A 46 -10.27 14.18 -14.76
N THR A 47 -11.11 15.15 -15.09
CA THR A 47 -11.28 15.67 -16.46
C THR A 47 -10.70 17.06 -16.61
N ASN A 48 -10.76 17.88 -15.55
CA ASN A 48 -10.45 19.31 -15.59
C ASN A 48 -9.56 19.75 -14.41
N TYR A 49 -8.98 20.96 -14.52
CA TYR A 49 -8.06 21.53 -13.53
C TYR A 49 -8.67 21.65 -12.12
N GLU A 50 -9.94 22.05 -12.04
CA GLU A 50 -10.66 22.20 -10.78
C GLU A 50 -10.82 20.86 -10.03
N SER A 51 -11.11 19.78 -10.77
CA SER A 51 -11.18 18.44 -10.20
C SER A 51 -9.82 17.93 -9.69
N LEU A 52 -8.72 18.34 -10.33
CA LEU A 52 -7.37 18.01 -9.89
C LEU A 52 -7.03 18.73 -8.57
N PHE A 53 -7.35 20.02 -8.46
CA PHE A 53 -7.17 20.78 -7.22
C PHE A 53 -8.04 20.25 -6.08
N HIS A 54 -9.27 19.83 -6.36
CA HIS A 54 -10.12 19.20 -5.35
C HIS A 54 -9.54 17.88 -4.82
N ILE A 55 -8.90 17.07 -5.68
CA ILE A 55 -8.19 15.87 -5.22
C ILE A 55 -6.96 16.26 -4.39
N GLN A 56 -6.22 17.30 -4.79
CA GLN A 56 -5.09 17.79 -4.01
C GLN A 56 -5.52 18.24 -2.61
N SER A 57 -6.61 18.99 -2.48
CA SER A 57 -7.10 19.47 -1.17
C SER A 57 -7.62 18.34 -0.28
N THR A 58 -8.03 17.22 -0.87
CA THR A 58 -8.51 16.02 -0.14
C THR A 58 -7.42 14.98 0.14
N LEU A 59 -6.18 15.17 -0.34
CA LEU A 59 -5.05 14.26 -0.07
C LEU A 59 -4.77 14.05 1.42
N SER A 60 -5.05 15.05 2.27
CA SER A 60 -4.89 14.97 3.72
C SER A 60 -5.73 13.84 4.34
N MET A 61 -6.90 13.56 3.78
CA MET A 61 -7.80 12.49 4.22
C MET A 61 -7.21 11.09 3.98
N TYR A 62 -6.24 10.98 3.08
CA TYR A 62 -5.64 9.73 2.64
C TYR A 62 -4.24 9.48 3.25
N GLN A 63 -3.82 10.27 4.24
CA GLN A 63 -2.52 10.14 4.92
C GLN A 63 -2.33 8.83 5.71
N SER A 64 -3.37 8.00 5.81
CA SER A 64 -3.21 6.62 6.25
C SER A 64 -2.18 5.91 5.36
N SER A 65 -2.16 6.15 4.05
CA SER A 65 -1.22 5.50 3.14
C SER A 65 0.18 6.12 3.14
N VAL A 66 1.24 5.33 3.31
CA VAL A 66 2.66 5.79 3.22
C VAL A 66 2.94 6.49 1.91
N PHE A 67 2.53 5.87 0.81
CA PHE A 67 2.72 6.42 -0.53
C PHE A 67 2.04 7.78 -0.67
N ILE A 68 0.83 7.92 -0.13
CA ILE A 68 0.06 9.15 -0.21
C ILE A 68 0.67 10.22 0.69
N ARG A 69 1.22 9.87 1.86
CA ARG A 69 1.99 10.80 2.70
C ARG A 69 3.22 11.35 1.98
N ILE A 70 3.99 10.47 1.32
CA ILE A 70 5.15 10.87 0.52
C ILE A 70 4.72 11.80 -0.62
N LEU A 71 3.67 11.43 -1.36
CA LEU A 71 3.14 12.24 -2.46
C LEU A 71 2.65 13.61 -1.98
N TYR A 72 1.91 13.65 -0.88
CA TYR A 72 1.46 14.89 -0.25
C TYR A 72 2.63 15.78 0.19
N TYR A 73 3.68 15.20 0.77
CA TYR A 73 4.89 15.93 1.16
C TYR A 73 5.60 16.56 -0.06
N VAL A 74 5.75 15.79 -1.14
CA VAL A 74 6.38 16.25 -2.40
C VAL A 74 5.59 17.40 -3.03
N ILE A 75 4.26 17.33 -3.03
CA ILE A 75 3.41 18.38 -3.62
C ILE A 75 3.40 19.65 -2.75
N SER A 76 3.38 19.49 -1.42
CA SER A 76 3.18 20.61 -0.49
C SER A 76 4.46 21.39 -0.19
N ASN A 77 5.65 20.85 -0.51
CA ASN A 77 6.92 21.48 -0.19
C ASN A 77 7.72 21.77 -1.49
N PRO A 78 8.02 23.05 -1.79
CA PRO A 78 8.80 23.42 -2.97
C PRO A 78 10.26 22.96 -2.89
N THR A 79 10.78 22.69 -1.68
CA THR A 79 12.14 22.20 -1.45
C THR A 79 12.11 20.79 -0.86
N LEU A 80 12.64 19.82 -1.61
CA LEU A 80 12.67 18.43 -1.20
C LEU A 80 13.83 18.18 -0.22
N ASN A 81 13.51 18.05 1.07
CA ASN A 81 14.46 17.56 2.07
C ASN A 81 14.33 16.04 2.27
N ILE A 82 15.44 15.32 2.08
CA ILE A 82 15.54 13.85 2.21
C ILE A 82 15.17 13.40 3.63
N PHE A 83 15.60 14.11 4.68
CA PHE A 83 15.28 13.75 6.07
C PHE A 83 13.78 13.78 6.35
N LYS A 84 13.09 14.81 5.84
CA LYS A 84 11.63 14.92 5.97
C LYS A 84 10.90 13.87 5.13
N LEU A 85 11.46 13.48 3.98
CA LEU A 85 10.91 12.40 3.16
C LEU A 85 10.98 11.05 3.89
N ILE A 86 12.10 10.77 4.55
CA ILE A 86 12.26 9.59 5.42
C ILE A 86 11.27 9.63 6.59
N SER A 87 11.03 10.81 7.18
CA SER A 87 10.06 10.95 8.29
C SER A 87 8.60 10.63 7.92
N CYS A 88 8.27 10.61 6.62
CA CYS A 88 6.94 10.17 6.16
C CYS A 88 6.70 8.66 6.35
N ILE A 89 7.79 7.88 6.49
CA ILE A 89 7.77 6.44 6.74
C ILE A 89 7.76 6.25 8.25
N LYS A 90 6.65 5.73 8.78
CA LYS A 90 6.50 5.43 10.20
C LYS A 90 7.11 4.07 10.52
N LEU A 91 7.42 3.83 11.79
CA LEU A 91 7.96 2.55 12.26
C LEU A 91 7.07 1.34 11.87
N ILE A 92 5.75 1.51 11.94
CA ILE A 92 4.78 0.49 11.52
C ILE A 92 4.92 0.10 10.04
N ASP A 93 5.37 1.01 9.18
CA ASP A 93 5.57 0.75 7.75
C ASP A 93 6.81 -0.11 7.51
N ILE A 94 7.89 0.16 8.27
CA ILE A 94 9.12 -0.63 8.25
C ILE A 94 8.82 -2.05 8.76
N LEU A 95 8.07 -2.16 9.86
CA LEU A 95 7.64 -3.45 10.41
C LEU A 95 6.76 -4.21 9.41
N ALA A 96 5.82 -3.53 8.74
CA ALA A 96 4.96 -4.19 7.75
C ALA A 96 5.76 -4.69 6.54
N ILE A 97 6.75 -3.93 6.07
CA ILE A 97 7.67 -4.38 5.02
C ILE A 97 8.48 -5.59 5.49
N ALA A 98 9.01 -5.56 6.72
CA ALA A 98 9.74 -6.69 7.30
C ALA A 98 8.86 -7.95 7.39
N GLY A 99 7.58 -7.81 7.79
CA GLY A 99 6.62 -8.91 7.81
C GLY A 99 6.36 -9.51 6.43
N VAL A 100 6.24 -8.67 5.38
CA VAL A 100 6.09 -9.15 4.00
C VAL A 100 7.36 -9.86 3.50
N ILE A 101 8.55 -9.39 3.89
CA ILE A 101 9.84 -10.03 3.55
C ILE A 101 10.00 -11.39 4.22
N LEU A 102 9.58 -11.54 5.49
CA LEU A 102 9.60 -12.85 6.14
C LEU A 102 8.72 -13.86 5.40
N LEU A 103 7.63 -13.39 4.80
CA LEU A 103 6.70 -14.20 4.04
C LEU A 103 6.99 -14.23 2.53
N ILE A 104 8.18 -13.81 2.09
CA ILE A 104 8.47 -13.60 0.66
C ILE A 104 8.31 -14.87 -0.20
N LYS A 105 8.58 -16.05 0.38
CA LYS A 105 8.36 -17.34 -0.28
C LYS A 105 6.88 -17.60 -0.58
N LYS A 106 5.99 -17.18 0.31
CA LYS A 106 4.52 -17.34 0.21
C LYS A 106 3.86 -16.15 -0.51
N PHE A 107 4.51 -14.98 -0.58
CA PHE A 107 4.02 -13.73 -1.19
C PHE A 107 4.76 -13.30 -2.46
N ARG A 108 5.41 -14.23 -3.19
CA ARG A 108 6.19 -13.91 -4.40
C ARG A 108 5.46 -13.02 -5.40
N ILE A 109 4.18 -13.30 -5.66
CA ILE A 109 3.34 -12.51 -6.57
C ILE A 109 3.20 -11.06 -6.08
N VAL A 110 2.96 -10.86 -4.77
CA VAL A 110 2.82 -9.52 -4.18
C VAL A 110 4.11 -8.70 -4.30
N VAL A 111 5.27 -9.34 -4.17
CA VAL A 111 6.57 -8.66 -4.37
C VAL A 111 6.77 -8.26 -5.83
N ILE A 112 6.50 -9.17 -6.77
CA ILE A 112 6.64 -8.90 -8.22
C ILE A 112 5.72 -7.75 -8.63
N PHE A 113 4.44 -7.77 -8.24
CA PHE A 113 3.50 -6.71 -8.58
C PHE A 113 3.84 -5.37 -7.93
N ASN A 114 4.38 -5.36 -6.70
CA ASN A 114 4.90 -4.13 -6.10
C ASN A 114 6.11 -3.60 -6.85
N GLY A 115 7.01 -4.46 -7.36
CA GLY A 115 8.11 -4.03 -8.23
C GLY A 115 7.61 -3.38 -9.52
N ILE A 116 6.68 -4.05 -10.21
CA ILE A 116 6.03 -3.53 -11.43
C ILE A 116 5.36 -2.17 -11.15
N LYS A 117 4.69 -2.05 -10.00
CA LYS A 117 4.04 -0.79 -9.56
C LYS A 117 5.02 0.38 -9.54
N TYR A 118 6.21 0.19 -8.96
CA TYR A 118 7.21 1.25 -8.88
C TYR A 118 7.79 1.62 -10.25
N VAL A 119 8.10 0.62 -11.09
CA VAL A 119 8.62 0.86 -12.44
C VAL A 119 7.58 1.60 -13.30
N TRP A 120 6.33 1.15 -13.28
CA TRP A 120 5.21 1.80 -13.97
C TRP A 120 5.01 3.23 -13.47
N GLY A 121 5.03 3.41 -12.14
CA GLY A 121 4.91 4.71 -11.51
C GLY A 121 5.97 5.71 -11.97
N LEU A 122 7.23 5.28 -11.93
CA LEU A 122 8.37 6.11 -12.32
C LEU A 122 8.29 6.53 -13.80
N PHE A 123 7.95 5.60 -14.69
CA PHE A 123 7.83 5.88 -16.13
C PHE A 123 6.82 7.01 -16.42
N TRP A 124 5.62 6.93 -15.87
CA TRP A 124 4.58 7.93 -16.12
C TRP A 124 4.83 9.25 -15.41
N VAL A 125 5.44 9.23 -14.21
CA VAL A 125 5.85 10.46 -13.52
C VAL A 125 6.90 11.22 -14.34
N VAL A 126 7.94 10.54 -14.83
CA VAL A 126 8.96 11.17 -15.69
C VAL A 126 8.34 11.75 -16.96
N LYS A 127 7.41 11.01 -17.59
CA LYS A 127 6.70 11.49 -18.78
C LYS A 127 5.80 12.69 -18.50
N ALA A 128 5.16 12.74 -17.33
CA ALA A 128 4.35 13.87 -16.90
C ALA A 128 5.20 15.11 -16.64
N LEU A 129 6.36 14.96 -15.97
CA LEU A 129 7.28 16.07 -15.68
C LEU A 129 7.87 16.70 -16.94
N ASN A 130 8.12 15.90 -17.98
CA ASN A 130 8.64 16.37 -19.26
C ASN A 130 7.56 16.87 -20.23
N SER A 131 6.28 16.85 -19.84
CA SER A 131 5.18 17.25 -20.72
C SER A 131 5.04 18.77 -20.83
N LYS A 132 4.98 19.27 -22.06
CA LYS A 132 4.81 20.71 -22.37
C LYS A 132 3.36 21.18 -22.33
N SER A 133 2.39 20.27 -22.16
CA SER A 133 0.98 20.61 -22.11
C SER A 133 0.25 19.95 -20.94
N VAL A 134 -0.69 20.69 -20.35
CA VAL A 134 -1.52 20.23 -19.24
C VAL A 134 -2.36 19.01 -19.63
N TYR A 135 -2.84 18.96 -20.87
CA TYR A 135 -3.59 17.80 -21.38
C TYR A 135 -2.76 16.51 -21.37
N LEU A 136 -1.47 16.61 -21.75
CA LEU A 136 -0.54 15.48 -21.67
C LEU A 136 -0.28 15.05 -20.22
N VAL A 137 -0.19 16.00 -19.28
CA VAL A 137 -0.04 15.69 -17.85
C VAL A 137 -1.27 14.95 -17.31
N ILE A 138 -2.49 15.42 -17.61
CA ILE A 138 -3.74 14.75 -17.21
C ILE A 138 -3.82 13.35 -17.82
N SER A 139 -3.46 13.20 -19.09
CA SER A 139 -3.41 11.89 -19.76
C SER A 139 -2.40 10.96 -19.08
N CYS A 140 -1.18 11.44 -18.77
CA CYS A 140 -0.17 10.65 -18.05
C CYS A 140 -0.66 10.25 -16.67
N LEU A 141 -1.36 11.13 -15.94
CA LEU A 141 -1.96 10.82 -14.63
C LEU A 141 -3.06 9.76 -14.75
N LYS A 142 -3.87 9.76 -15.81
CA LYS A 142 -4.88 8.72 -16.04
C LYS A 142 -4.25 7.35 -16.29
N TRP A 143 -3.22 7.28 -17.13
CA TRP A 143 -2.51 6.03 -17.41
C TRP A 143 -1.70 5.52 -16.21
N LEU A 144 -1.10 6.44 -15.46
CA LEU A 144 -0.50 6.16 -14.15
C LEU A 144 -1.55 5.54 -13.22
N SER A 145 -2.69 6.22 -13.06
CA SER A 145 -3.76 5.79 -12.17
C SER A 145 -4.31 4.43 -12.53
N LEU A 146 -4.56 4.16 -13.83
CA LEU A 146 -5.12 2.89 -14.30
C LEU A 146 -4.17 1.72 -14.01
N GLY A 147 -2.88 1.84 -14.35
CA GLY A 147 -1.92 0.77 -14.09
C GLY A 147 -1.68 0.54 -12.60
N LEU A 148 -1.62 1.60 -11.80
CA LEU A 148 -1.52 1.49 -10.35
C LEU A 148 -2.78 0.88 -9.74
N PHE A 149 -3.96 1.25 -10.21
CA PHE A 149 -5.23 0.69 -9.75
C PHE A 149 -5.31 -0.82 -9.99
N ILE A 150 -5.01 -1.29 -11.20
CA ILE A 150 -5.02 -2.72 -11.54
C ILE A 150 -4.00 -3.48 -10.69
N SER A 151 -2.77 -2.96 -10.56
CA SER A 151 -1.74 -3.60 -9.76
C SER A 151 -2.16 -3.73 -8.29
N MET A 152 -2.74 -2.68 -7.71
CA MET A 152 -3.18 -2.68 -6.32
C MET A 152 -4.40 -3.56 -6.07
N LEU A 153 -5.28 -3.71 -7.07
CA LEU A 153 -6.43 -4.60 -7.01
C LEU A 153 -5.96 -6.06 -6.98
N ILE A 154 -5.03 -6.44 -7.86
CA ILE A 154 -4.44 -7.79 -7.88
C ILE A 154 -3.72 -8.07 -6.55
N VAL A 155 -2.87 -7.16 -6.08
CA VAL A 155 -2.15 -7.31 -4.80
C VAL A 155 -3.12 -7.48 -3.64
N SER A 156 -4.23 -6.72 -3.61
CA SER A 156 -5.22 -6.81 -2.54
C SER A 156 -5.94 -8.16 -2.56
N ILE A 157 -6.33 -8.67 -3.73
CA ILE A 157 -6.97 -9.99 -3.87
C ILE A 157 -6.01 -11.10 -3.43
N VAL A 158 -4.75 -11.06 -3.88
CA VAL A 158 -3.75 -12.07 -3.51
C VAL A 158 -3.47 -12.01 -2.01
N LEU A 159 -3.36 -10.82 -1.43
CA LEU A 159 -3.16 -10.64 0.02
C LEU A 159 -4.34 -11.18 0.82
N LEU A 160 -5.58 -10.92 0.39
CA LEU A 160 -6.78 -11.50 1.00
C LEU A 160 -6.81 -13.03 0.91
N TYR A 161 -6.51 -13.58 -0.27
CA TYR A 161 -6.45 -15.03 -0.46
C TYR A 161 -5.42 -15.68 0.48
N THR A 162 -4.21 -15.10 0.57
CA THR A 162 -3.17 -15.63 1.45
C THR A 162 -3.52 -15.45 2.93
N LEU A 163 -4.17 -14.36 3.32
CA LEU A 163 -4.69 -14.18 4.68
C LEU A 163 -5.73 -15.24 5.03
N SER A 164 -6.68 -15.52 4.14
CA SER A 164 -7.68 -16.57 4.31
C SER A 164 -7.02 -17.95 4.44
N LYS A 165 -6.00 -18.24 3.62
CA LYS A 165 -5.25 -19.50 3.70
C LYS A 165 -4.44 -19.61 5.00
N MET A 166 -3.86 -18.52 5.48
CA MET A 166 -3.15 -18.47 6.77
C MET A 166 -4.09 -18.79 7.94
N ILE A 167 -5.32 -18.28 7.90
CA ILE A 167 -6.33 -18.57 8.92
C ILE A 167 -6.80 -20.03 8.83
N ALA A 168 -7.05 -20.53 7.62
CA ALA A 168 -7.56 -21.89 7.40
C ALA A 168 -6.54 -22.98 7.80
N ASN A 169 -5.25 -22.75 7.55
CA ASN A 169 -4.16 -23.69 7.85
C ASN A 169 -3.28 -23.16 9.00
N TYR A 170 -3.91 -22.65 10.06
CA TYR A 170 -3.21 -22.01 11.17
C TYR A 170 -2.10 -22.88 11.77
N ASP A 171 -2.39 -24.15 12.08
CA ASP A 171 -1.42 -25.03 12.74
C ASP A 171 -0.19 -25.32 11.86
N ASP A 172 -0.39 -25.60 10.57
CA ASP A 172 0.73 -25.78 9.61
C ASP A 172 1.56 -24.49 9.48
N PHE A 173 0.91 -23.33 9.51
CA PHE A 173 1.59 -22.07 9.31
C PHE A 173 2.42 -21.63 10.52
N VAL A 174 1.95 -21.93 11.73
CA VAL A 174 2.67 -21.66 12.98
C VAL A 174 3.93 -22.53 13.08
N HIS A 175 3.87 -23.80 12.63
CA HIS A 175 5.04 -24.70 12.64
C HIS A 175 6.07 -24.43 11.54
N GLU A 176 5.68 -23.75 10.46
CA GLU A 176 6.58 -23.39 9.36
C GLU A 176 7.22 -21.99 9.50
N LEU A 177 6.86 -21.22 10.54
CA LEU A 177 7.28 -19.83 10.74
C LEU A 177 8.70 -19.73 11.32
#